data_AF-A0A183DJN8-F1
#
_entry.id   AF-A0A183DJN8-F1
#
_cell.length_a   1.000
_cell.length_b   1.000
_cell.length_c   1.000
_cell.angle_alpha   90.00
_cell.angle_beta   90.00
_cell.angle_gamma   90.00
#
_symmetry.space_group_name_H-M   'P 1'
#
loop_
_entity.id
_entity.type
_entity.pdbx_description
1 polymer ?
#
loop_
_entity_poly.entity_id
_entity_poly.type
_entity_poly.pdbx_seq_one_letter_code
_entity_poly.pdbx_strand_id
1 'polypeptide(L)'
;MNLHVPQTYEARAEASLLMGVKSNLITPRSGEPLIAAIQDFITGGYLLTHKDSFFPRSEIHRFAAAILDASSKQQKRIRIPPPAILKPVELWTGKQVS
;
A
#
# COMPACT_ATOMS: atom_id res chain seq x y z
N MET A 1 22.47 11.03 -0.92
CA MET A 1 22.63 10.08 -2.02
C MET A 1 23.01 10.84 -3.26
N ASN A 2 23.87 10.26 -4.11
CA ASN A 2 24.19 10.84 -5.41
C ASN A 2 23.05 10.60 -6.39
N LEU A 3 22.82 11.56 -7.28
CA LEU A 3 21.82 11.46 -8.33
C LEU A 3 22.54 11.42 -9.69
N HIS A 4 22.34 10.33 -10.43
CA HIS A 4 22.91 10.14 -11.75
C HIS A 4 21.80 10.05 -12.79
N VAL A 5 21.99 10.70 -13.94
CA VAL A 5 21.02 10.73 -15.03
C VAL A 5 21.61 10.03 -16.25
N PRO A 6 21.12 8.83 -16.63
CA PRO A 6 21.58 8.11 -17.83
C PRO A 6 21.31 8.91 -19.11
N GLN A 7 22.32 9.05 -19.97
CA GLN A 7 22.26 9.90 -21.17
C GLN A 7 21.95 9.12 -22.47
N THR A 8 22.19 7.81 -22.51
CA THR A 8 21.95 6.98 -23.71
C THR A 8 20.67 6.17 -23.57
N TYR A 9 20.09 5.77 -24.71
CA TYR A 9 18.90 4.91 -24.72
C TYR A 9 19.16 3.55 -24.06
N GLU A 10 20.32 2.96 -24.32
CA GLU A 10 20.75 1.68 -23.75
C GLU A 10 20.83 1.76 -22.22
N ALA A 11 21.53 2.76 -21.68
CA ALA A 11 21.65 2.94 -20.24
C ALA A 11 20.31 3.24 -19.56
N ARG A 12 19.41 3.97 -20.25
CA ARG A 12 18.03 4.20 -19.75
C ARG A 12 17.22 2.90 -19.70
N ALA A 13 17.35 2.04 -20.71
CA ALA A 13 16.66 0.76 -20.76
C ALA A 13 17.15 -0.17 -19.65
N GLU A 14 18.47 -0.31 -19.48
CA GLU A 14 19.06 -1.10 -18.40
C GLU A 14 18.66 -0.60 -17.01
N ALA A 15 18.75 0.72 -16.78
CA ALA A 15 18.37 1.31 -15.51
C ALA A 15 16.89 1.08 -15.18
N SER A 16 16.01 1.19 -16.18
CA SER A 16 14.56 1.04 -15.97
C SER A 16 14.13 -0.42 -15.80
N LEU A 17 14.72 -1.36 -16.54
CA LEU A 17 14.29 -2.75 -16.57
C LEU A 17 15.02 -3.61 -15.54
N LEU A 18 16.34 -3.45 -15.44
CA LEU A 18 17.21 -4.30 -14.61
C LEU A 18 17.43 -3.69 -13.22
N MET A 19 17.71 -2.39 -13.17
CA MET A 19 18.05 -1.69 -11.91
C MET A 19 16.84 -1.05 -11.23
N GLY A 20 15.64 -1.25 -11.78
CA GLY A 20 14.41 -0.73 -11.20
C GLY A 20 14.14 -1.32 -9.81
N VAL A 21 13.62 -0.50 -8.90
CA VAL A 21 13.32 -0.91 -7.51
C VAL A 21 12.41 -2.14 -7.45
N LYS A 22 11.41 -2.22 -8.35
CA LYS A 22 10.48 -3.35 -8.44
C LYS A 22 11.17 -4.67 -8.79
N SER A 23 12.27 -4.62 -9.52
CA SER A 23 13.07 -5.79 -9.91
C SER A 23 14.05 -6.22 -8.82
N ASN A 24 14.27 -5.39 -7.79
CA ASN A 24 15.30 -5.56 -6.75
C ASN A 24 14.71 -5.51 -5.33
N LEU A 25 13.49 -6.03 -5.14
CA LEU A 25 12.82 -6.05 -3.83
C LEU A 25 13.47 -7.03 -2.83
N ILE A 26 14.17 -8.06 -3.34
CA ILE A 26 14.81 -9.12 -2.57
C ILE A 26 16.33 -9.04 -2.69
N THR A 27 17.05 -9.42 -1.63
CA THR A 27 18.51 -9.49 -1.69
C THR A 27 18.97 -10.76 -2.41
N PRO A 28 19.97 -10.68 -3.32
CA PRO A 28 20.51 -11.86 -4.00
C PRO A 28 21.31 -12.78 -3.07
N ARG A 29 21.72 -12.31 -1.88
CA ARG A 29 22.53 -13.10 -0.94
C ARG A 29 21.73 -14.17 -0.21
N SER A 30 20.58 -13.78 0.37
CA SER A 30 19.75 -14.65 1.23
C SER A 30 18.33 -14.86 0.69
N GLY A 31 17.90 -14.12 -0.34
CA GLY A 31 16.53 -14.15 -0.85
C GLY A 31 15.52 -13.42 0.03
N GLU A 32 15.96 -12.75 1.09
CA GLU A 32 15.08 -12.01 2.01
C GLU A 32 14.60 -10.68 1.39
N PRO A 33 13.39 -10.21 1.74
CA PRO A 33 12.88 -8.93 1.28
C PRO A 33 13.69 -7.77 1.88
N LEU A 34 14.24 -6.91 1.02
CA LEU A 34 14.97 -5.71 1.41
C LEU A 34 14.02 -4.50 1.60
N ILE A 35 12.99 -4.42 0.76
CA ILE A 35 12.02 -3.33 0.77
C ILE A 35 10.74 -3.83 1.44
N ALA A 36 10.48 -3.33 2.64
CA ALA A 36 9.33 -3.69 3.46
C ALA A 36 8.85 -2.49 4.29
N ALA A 37 7.66 -2.62 4.87
CA ALA A 37 7.16 -1.68 5.85
C ALA A 37 8.08 -1.64 7.08
N ILE A 38 8.32 -0.44 7.62
CA ILE A 38 9.14 -0.22 8.81
C ILE A 38 8.42 0.69 9.81
N GLN A 39 8.84 0.61 11.08
CA GLN A 39 8.45 1.54 12.16
C GLN A 39 6.94 1.83 12.18
N ASP A 40 6.54 3.04 11.78
CA ASP A 40 5.17 3.53 11.86
C ASP A 40 4.20 2.75 10.99
N PHE A 41 4.64 2.20 9.86
CA PHE A 41 3.78 1.34 9.05
C PHE A 41 3.48 0.02 9.78
N ILE A 42 4.43 -0.50 10.55
CA ILE A 42 4.23 -1.72 11.35
C ILE A 42 3.29 -1.39 12.53
N THR A 43 3.56 -0.33 13.27
CA THR A 43 2.73 0.10 14.41
C THR A 43 1.32 0.47 13.96
N GLY A 44 1.19 1.23 12.88
CA GLY A 44 -0.08 1.62 12.30
C GLY A 44 -0.87 0.42 11.80
N GLY A 45 -0.22 -0.52 11.09
CA GLY A 45 -0.85 -1.77 10.68
C GLY A 45 -1.32 -2.63 11.86
N TYR A 46 -0.52 -2.70 12.93
CA TYR A 46 -0.87 -3.40 14.17
C TYR A 46 -2.11 -2.79 14.84
N LEU A 47 -2.12 -1.46 15.04
CA LEU A 47 -3.24 -0.76 15.66
C LEU A 47 -4.50 -0.82 14.79
N LEU A 48 -4.35 -0.69 13.46
CA LEU A 48 -5.44 -0.81 12.52
C LEU A 48 -6.07 -2.21 12.58
N THR A 49 -5.27 -3.26 12.56
CA THR A 49 -5.75 -4.65 12.53
C THR A 49 -6.09 -5.23 13.91
N HIS A 50 -5.99 -4.43 14.97
CA HIS A 50 -6.37 -4.83 16.33
C HIS A 50 -7.85 -5.23 16.40
N LYS A 51 -8.20 -6.20 17.26
CA LYS A 51 -9.58 -6.75 17.33
C LYS A 51 -10.64 -5.71 17.73
N ASP A 52 -10.22 -4.73 18.53
CA ASP A 52 -11.10 -3.68 19.06
C ASP A 52 -11.20 -2.44 18.14
N SER A 53 -10.56 -2.49 16.96
CA SER A 53 -10.60 -1.40 15.99
C SER A 53 -11.85 -1.51 15.12
N PHE A 54 -12.84 -0.67 15.41
CA PHE A 54 -14.10 -0.55 14.67
C PHE A 54 -14.27 0.85 14.09
N PHE A 55 -14.67 0.90 12.82
CA PHE A 55 -14.77 2.13 12.05
C PHE A 55 -16.18 2.33 11.51
N PRO A 56 -16.77 3.53 11.65
CA PRO A 56 -18.04 3.85 11.02
C PRO A 56 -17.86 4.01 9.51
N ARG A 57 -18.98 3.98 8.80
CA ARG A 57 -19.01 4.11 7.33
C ARG A 57 -18.21 5.31 6.81
N SER A 58 -18.29 6.46 7.47
CA SER A 58 -17.60 7.69 7.05
C SER A 58 -16.07 7.53 7.03
N GLU A 59 -15.50 6.85 8.04
CA GLU A 59 -14.06 6.64 8.13
C GLU A 59 -13.56 5.63 7.10
N ILE A 60 -14.33 4.57 6.84
CA ILE A 60 -14.03 3.60 5.78
C ILE A 60 -13.95 4.28 4.40
N HIS A 61 -14.86 5.19 4.11
CA HIS A 61 -14.84 5.92 2.85
C HIS A 61 -13.65 6.90 2.79
N ARG A 62 -13.23 7.48 3.92
CA ARG A 62 -12.01 8.29 3.98
C ARG A 62 -10.75 7.47 3.74
N PHE A 63 -10.62 6.29 4.37
CA PHE A 63 -9.51 5.39 4.12
C PHE A 63 -9.45 4.96 2.65
N ALA A 64 -10.59 4.56 2.08
CA ALA A 64 -10.69 4.22 0.67
C ALA A 64 -10.24 5.39 -0.23
N ALA A 65 -10.69 6.62 0.06
CA ALA A 65 -10.32 7.80 -0.70
C ALA A 65 -8.83 8.16 -0.59
N ALA A 66 -8.21 7.92 0.57
CA ALA A 66 -6.79 8.23 0.80
C ALA A 66 -5.82 7.37 -0.04
N ILE A 67 -6.25 6.18 -0.48
CA ILE A 67 -5.44 5.26 -1.28
C ILE A 67 -5.65 5.49 -2.79
N LEU A 68 -6.70 6.23 -3.17
CA LEU A 68 -6.98 6.53 -4.58
C LEU A 68 -5.94 7.52 -5.13
N ASP A 69 -5.31 7.14 -6.25
CA ASP A 69 -4.51 8.07 -7.04
C ASP A 69 -5.38 8.75 -8.10
N ALA A 70 -5.69 10.03 -7.89
CA ALA A 70 -6.49 10.82 -8.81
C ALA A 70 -5.90 10.91 -10.23
N SER A 71 -4.60 10.65 -10.40
CA SER A 71 -3.90 10.72 -11.68
C SER A 71 -3.84 9.38 -12.42
N SER A 72 -4.28 8.28 -11.79
CA SER A 72 -4.20 6.94 -12.37
C SER A 72 -5.25 6.74 -13.46
N LYS A 73 -4.80 6.55 -14.70
CA LYS A 73 -5.67 6.27 -15.86
C LYS A 73 -6.42 4.94 -15.79
N GLN A 74 -6.04 4.05 -14.87
CA GLN A 74 -6.64 2.71 -14.72
C GLN A 74 -7.41 2.55 -13.39
N GLN A 75 -7.84 3.66 -12.77
CA GLN A 75 -8.55 3.63 -11.50
C GLN A 75 -9.86 2.83 -11.62
N LYS A 76 -9.91 1.65 -11.01
CA LYS A 76 -11.15 0.87 -10.89
C LYS A 76 -11.96 1.39 -9.70
N ARG A 77 -13.29 1.29 -9.80
CA ARG A 77 -14.21 1.63 -8.69
C ARG A 77 -13.86 0.79 -7.47
N ILE A 78 -13.53 1.43 -6.34
CA ILE A 78 -13.30 0.75 -5.07
C ILE A 78 -14.58 0.04 -4.64
N ARG A 79 -14.45 -1.24 -4.29
CA ARG A 79 -15.50 -2.03 -3.68
C ARG A 79 -15.25 -2.09 -2.19
N ILE A 80 -16.15 -1.51 -1.41
CA ILE A 80 -16.12 -1.58 0.05
C ILE A 80 -16.91 -2.83 0.46
N PRO A 81 -16.36 -3.71 1.32
CA PRO A 81 -17.08 -4.89 1.81
C PRO A 81 -18.30 -4.49 2.65
N PRO A 82 -19.28 -5.39 2.86
CA PRO A 82 -20.35 -5.13 3.83
C PRO A 82 -19.78 -4.97 5.26
N PRO A 83 -20.46 -4.22 6.14
CA PRO A 83 -20.01 -4.04 7.52
C PRO A 83 -20.03 -5.37 8.28
N ALA A 84 -19.08 -5.53 9.21
CA ALA A 84 -19.05 -6.69 10.10
C ALA A 84 -20.20 -6.67 11.12
N ILE A 85 -20.63 -5.48 11.55
CA ILE A 85 -21.76 -5.28 12.45
C ILE A 85 -22.79 -4.41 11.73
N LEU A 86 -24.04 -4.87 11.65
CA LEU A 86 -25.14 -4.15 10.99
C LEU A 86 -26.03 -3.37 11.97
N LYS A 87 -26.18 -3.89 13.19
CA LYS A 87 -27.00 -3.29 14.26
C LYS A 87 -26.24 -3.33 15.59
N PRO A 88 -26.37 -2.33 16.46
CA PRO A 88 -27.21 -1.13 16.31
C PRO A 88 -26.66 -0.09 15.33
N VAL A 89 -25.38 -0.16 14.96
CA VAL A 89 -24.70 0.76 14.04
C VAL A 89 -23.87 -0.06 13.04
N GLU A 90 -23.78 0.42 11.80
CA GLU A 90 -22.90 -0.15 10.78
C GLU A 90 -21.42 0.11 11.13
N LEU A 91 -20.70 -0.96 11.47
CA LEU A 91 -19.28 -0.90 11.81
C LEU A 91 -18.47 -1.91 11.01
N TRP A 92 -17.29 -1.47 10.57
CA TRP A 92 -16.28 -2.29 9.91
C TRP A 92 -15.12 -2.52 10.86
N THR A 93 -14.58 -3.74 10.85
CA THR A 93 -13.34 -4.01 11.58
C THR A 93 -12.15 -3.48 10.80
N GLY A 94 -11.07 -3.12 11.47
CA GLY A 94 -9.86 -2.68 10.77
C GLY A 94 -9.21 -3.75 9.88
N LYS A 95 -9.48 -5.03 10.10
CA LYS A 95 -9.08 -6.11 9.19
C LYS A 95 -9.82 -6.11 7.85
N GLN A 96 -11.01 -5.50 7.78
CA GLN A 96 -11.71 -5.31 6.50
C GLN A 96 -11.16 -4.13 5.71
N VAL A 97 -10.32 -3.30 6.34
CA VAL A 97 -9.68 -2.12 5.74
C VAL A 97 -8.26 -2.43 5.27
N SER A 98 -7.55 -3.27 6.04
CA SER A 98 -6.19 -3.76 5.72
C SER A 98 -6.12 -4.62 4.47
#